data_AF-A0A7H8IJ25-F1
#
_entry.id   AF-A0A7H8IJ25-F1
#
_cell.length_a   1.000
_cell.length_b   1.000
_cell.length_c   1.000
_cell.angle_alpha   90.00
_cell.angle_beta   90.00
_cell.angle_gamma   90.00
#
_symmetry.space_group_name_H-M   'P 1'
#
loop_
_entity.id
_entity.type
_entity.pdbx_description
1 polymer ?
#
loop_
_entity_poly.entity_id
_entity_poly.type
_entity_poly.pdbx_seq_one_letter_code
_entity_poly.pdbx_strand_id
1 'polypeptide(L)' 'MSIDPSDPETFETLENNNNSVEFDVEAPEADAAEQHHDLVPHHDDQPSSGELLEANEADRAEQARVVEVSEEDYR' A
#
# COMPACT_ATOMS: atom_id res chain seq x y z
N MET A 1 20.54 -7.49 -2.03
CA MET A 1 19.68 -7.96 -3.15
C MET A 1 18.37 -7.23 -2.99
N SER A 2 17.91 -6.53 -4.03
CA SER A 2 16.60 -5.90 -4.03
C SER A 2 15.53 -6.96 -4.30
N ILE A 3 14.42 -6.89 -3.57
CA ILE A 3 13.28 -7.81 -3.70
C ILE A 3 12.29 -7.16 -4.67
N ASP A 4 11.78 -7.91 -5.64
CA ASP A 4 10.75 -7.44 -6.56
C ASP A 4 9.37 -7.52 -5.88
N PRO A 5 8.72 -6.38 -5.58
CA PRO A 5 7.42 -6.36 -4.91
C PRO A 5 6.25 -6.87 -5.78
N SER A 6 6.48 -7.13 -7.07
CA SER A 6 5.46 -7.67 -7.98
C SER A 6 5.53 -9.19 -8.14
N ASP A 7 6.61 -9.82 -7.64
CA ASP A 7 6.79 -11.27 -7.71
C ASP A 7 6.14 -11.94 -6.49
N PRO A 8 5.08 -12.75 -6.67
CA PRO A 8 4.34 -13.37 -5.57
C PRO A 8 5.23 -14.28 -4.69
N GLU A 9 6.28 -14.89 -5.25
CA GLU A 9 7.18 -15.79 -4.52
C GLU A 9 8.04 -15.04 -3.49
N THR A 10 8.19 -13.72 -3.64
CA THR A 10 8.92 -12.88 -2.67
C THR A 10 8.17 -12.72 -1.36
N PHE A 11 6.84 -12.75 -1.40
CA PHE A 11 6.00 -12.67 -0.20
C PHE A 11 6.00 -14.00 0.55
N GLU A 12 5.96 -15.13 -0.16
CA GLU A 12 6.04 -16.46 0.44
C GLU A 12 7.38 -16.68 1.18
N THR A 13 8.49 -16.21 0.60
CA THR A 13 9.81 -16.33 1.23
C THR A 13 10.01 -15.42 2.45
N LEU A 14 9.27 -14.30 2.52
CA LEU A 14 9.23 -13.41 3.69
C LEU A 14 8.33 -13.96 4.81
N GLU A 15 7.19 -14.58 4.46
CA GLU A 15 6.33 -15.28 5.42
C GLU A 15 7.05 -16.46 6.09
N ASN A 16 7.83 -17.23 5.33
CA ASN A 16 8.56 -18.39 5.84
C ASN A 16 9.80 -18.04 6.70
N ASN A 17 10.34 -16.82 6.59
CA ASN A 17 11.51 -16.36 7.37
C ASN A 17 11.15 -15.53 8.60
N ASN A 18 9.95 -14.99 8.67
CA ASN A 18 9.42 -14.44 9.91
C ASN A 18 8.93 -15.62 10.75
N ASN A 19 9.56 -15.87 11.90
CA ASN A 19 8.94 -16.62 12.97
C ASN A 19 7.54 -16.03 13.15
N SER A 20 6.54 -16.71 12.60
CA SER A 20 5.16 -16.27 12.47
C SER A 20 4.74 -15.73 13.82
N VAL A 21 4.85 -14.41 13.99
CA VAL A 21 4.20 -13.74 15.10
C VAL A 21 2.76 -13.97 14.74
N GLU A 22 2.14 -14.95 15.40
CA GLU A 22 0.72 -15.17 15.24
C GLU A 22 0.07 -13.80 15.39
N PHE A 23 -0.56 -13.32 14.33
CA PHE A 23 -1.57 -12.28 14.45
C PHE A 23 -2.81 -12.93 15.09
N ASP A 24 -2.62 -13.51 16.28
CA ASP A 24 -3.65 -13.92 17.22
C ASP A 24 -3.69 -12.93 18.38
N VAL A 25 -3.40 -11.66 18.08
CA VAL A 25 -3.86 -10.59 18.96
C VAL A 25 -5.32 -10.43 18.62
N GLU A 26 -6.16 -11.21 19.30
CA GLU A 26 -7.61 -11.04 19.28
C GLU A 26 -7.86 -9.55 19.52
N ALA A 27 -8.25 -8.83 18.46
CA ALA A 27 -8.54 -7.41 18.57
C ALA A 27 -9.62 -7.27 19.66
N PRO A 28 -9.59 -6.21 20.49
CA PRO A 28 -10.67 -5.95 21.45
C PRO A 28 -12.04 -6.21 20.81
N GLU A 29 -12.98 -6.80 21.54
CA GLU A 29 -14.27 -7.26 20.99
C GLU A 29 -14.99 -6.16 20.17
N ALA A 30 -14.84 -4.89 20.58
CA ALA A 30 -15.32 -3.73 19.84
C ALA A 30 -14.64 -3.55 18.47
N ASP A 31 -13.32 -3.63 18.43
CA ASP A 31 -12.51 -3.49 17.21
C ASP A 31 -12.79 -4.65 16.24
N ALA A 32 -12.91 -5.89 16.75
CA ALA A 32 -13.28 -7.06 15.95
C ALA A 32 -14.69 -6.92 15.34
N ALA A 33 -15.64 -6.41 16.12
CA ALA A 33 -17.00 -6.16 15.64
C ALA A 33 -17.04 -5.10 14.53
N GLU A 34 -16.19 -4.06 14.60
CA GLU A 34 -16.03 -3.06 13.55
C GLU A 34 -15.41 -3.66 12.27
N GLN A 35 -14.37 -4.49 12.41
CA GLN A 35 -13.66 -5.11 11.28
C GLN A 35 -14.51 -6.13 10.52
N HIS A 36 -15.41 -6.83 11.21
CA HIS A 36 -16.33 -7.79 10.60
C HIS A 36 -17.61 -7.15 10.07
N HIS A 37 -17.76 -5.83 10.20
CA HIS A 37 -18.91 -5.12 9.63
C HIS A 37 -18.80 -5.06 8.11
N ASP A 38 -19.92 -5.29 7.42
CA ASP A 38 -19.99 -5.12 5.98
C ASP A 38 -19.63 -3.68 5.61
N LEU A 39 -18.64 -3.50 4.73
CA LEU A 39 -18.34 -2.20 4.19
C LEU A 39 -19.53 -1.70 3.40
N VAL A 40 -20.07 -0.53 3.77
CA VAL A 40 -21.05 0.15 2.93
C VAL A 40 -20.38 0.40 1.57
N PRO A 41 -21.02 0.09 0.43
CA PRO A 41 -20.54 0.48 -0.89
C PRO A 41 -20.75 2.00 -1.09
N HIS A 42 -20.15 2.79 -0.22
CA HIS A 42 -19.71 4.14 -0.51
C HIS A 42 -18.21 4.01 -0.80
N HIS A 43 -17.90 3.50 -2.00
CA HIS A 43 -16.83 4.19 -2.68
C HIS A 43 -17.31 5.64 -2.79
N ASP A 44 -16.53 6.57 -2.25
CA ASP A 44 -16.61 7.95 -2.73
C ASP A 44 -16.62 7.86 -4.26
N ASP A 45 -17.51 8.62 -4.91
CA ASP A 45 -17.55 8.66 -6.36
C ASP A 45 -16.12 8.83 -6.86
N GLN A 46 -15.70 7.93 -7.75
CA GLN A 46 -14.34 7.95 -8.28
C GLN A 46 -14.09 9.36 -8.79
N PRO A 47 -13.08 10.08 -8.26
CA PRO A 47 -12.95 11.50 -8.49
C PRO A 47 -13.03 11.72 -9.99
N SER A 48 -13.99 12.54 -10.43
CA SER A 48 -14.07 12.86 -11.85
C SER A 48 -12.70 13.36 -12.28
N SER A 49 -12.28 13.12 -13.52
CA SER A 49 -10.90 13.43 -13.92
C SER A 49 -10.52 14.92 -13.72
N GLY A 50 -11.49 15.80 -13.43
CA GLY A 50 -11.32 17.21 -13.05
C GLY A 50 -11.47 17.54 -11.54
N GLU A 51 -11.80 16.59 -10.67
CA GLU A 51 -11.86 16.72 -9.20
C GLU A 51 -10.61 16.16 -8.50
N LEU A 52 -9.59 15.77 -9.26
CA LEU A 52 -8.23 15.80 -8.73
C LEU A 52 -7.99 17.25 -8.31
N LEU A 53 -7.98 17.51 -7.00
CA LEU A 53 -7.49 18.77 -6.43
C LEU A 53 -6.27 19.15 -7.26
N GLU A 54 -6.40 20.22 -8.06
CA GLU A 54 -5.38 20.59 -9.02
C GLU A 54 -4.10 20.83 -8.23
N ALA A 55 -3.23 19.83 -8.22
CA ALA A 55 -1.94 19.93 -7.59
C ALA A 55 -1.25 21.13 -8.25
N ASN A 56 -0.61 21.98 -7.47
CA ASN A 56 0.04 23.14 -8.03
C ASN A 56 1.06 22.68 -9.09
N GLU A 57 1.46 23.58 -9.98
CA GLU A 57 2.32 23.22 -11.12
C GLU A 57 3.63 22.55 -10.68
N ALA A 58 4.17 22.88 -9.50
CA ALA A 58 5.37 22.27 -8.95
C ALA A 58 5.13 20.83 -8.48
N ASP A 59 4.03 20.58 -7.77
CA ASP A 59 3.64 19.26 -7.30
C ASP A 59 3.36 18.31 -8.49
N ARG A 60 2.69 18.81 -9.54
CA ARG A 60 2.48 18.05 -10.78
C ARG A 60 3.79 17.73 -11.49
N ALA A 61 4.72 18.68 -11.54
CA ALA A 61 6.02 18.47 -12.18
C ALA A 61 6.86 17.43 -11.42
N GLU A 62 6.77 17.40 -10.09
CA GLU A 62 7.43 16.39 -9.26
C GLU A 62 6.78 15.01 -9.42
N GLN A 63 5.45 14.92 -9.39
CA GLN A 63 4.73 13.64 -9.57
C GLN A 63 4.90 13.03 -10.96
N ALA A 64 5.05 13.87 -11.99
CA ALA A 64 5.31 13.42 -13.36
C ALA A 64 6.79 13.07 -13.61
N ARG A 65 7.68 13.34 -12.65
CA ARG A 65 9.11 13.03 -12.82
C ARG A 65 9.31 11.52 -12.71
N VAL A 66 9.88 10.94 -13.76
CA VAL A 66 10.40 9.57 -13.72
C VAL A 66 11.75 9.60 -13.01
N VAL A 67 11.84 8.96 -11.84
CA VAL A 67 13.10 8.77 -11.13
C VAL A 67 13.77 7.50 -11.69
N GLU A 68 14.98 7.67 -12.21
CA GLU A 68 15.82 6.54 -12.59
C GLU A 68 16.27 5.83 -11.30
N VAL A 69 15.85 4.59 -11.12
CA VAL A 69 16.30 3.77 -9.99
C VAL A 69 17.54 3.02 -10.44
N SER A 70 18.70 3.36 -9.89
CA SER A 70 19.93 2.58 -10.09
C SER A 70 20.19 1.69 -8.88
N GLU A 71 20.56 0.43 -9.13
CA GLU A 71 20.92 -0.52 -8.05
C GLU A 71 22.22 -0.11 -7.33
N GLU A 72 22.99 0.81 -7.91
CA GLU A 72 24.23 1.34 -7.35
C GLU A 72 23.99 2.46 -6.33
N ASP A 73 22.83 3.14 -6.38
CA ASP A 73 22.43 4.16 -5.41
C ASP A 73 22.06 3.57 -4.04
N TYR A 74 21.84 2.25 -3.99
CA TYR A 74 21.44 1.47 -2.81
C TYR A 74 22.55 0.50 -2.32
N ARG A 75 23.83 0.80 -2.58
CA ARG A 75 24.97 -0.02 -2.14
C ARG A 75 25.79 0.68 -1.06
#